data_AF-A0A2N6K8Q4-F1
#
_entry.id   AF-A0A2N6K8Q4-F1
#
_cell.length_a   1.000
_cell.length_b   1.000
_cell.length_c   1.000
_cell.angle_alpha   90.00
_cell.angle_beta   90.00
_cell.angle_gamma   90.00
#
_symmetry.space_group_name_H-M   'P 1'
#
loop_
_entity.id
_entity.type
_entity.pdbx_description
1 polymer ?
#
loop_
_entity_poly.entity_id
_entity_poly.type
_entity_poly.pdbx_seq_one_letter_code
_entity_poly.pdbx_strand_id
1 'polypeptide(L)'
;MTAVIADSPYKQQIPDVGWWAGNFRLTNLSGKLLGAHIAHAALILLWAGGMTLFELSRFNPNLPMYEQGLILLPHLATLGFGVGAGGQVISTYPYFVISVLHLIPSVILAAGGIYHSLLGPEVLEDNPTLAGFFGYDWKDKDKMTTILGIHLVILGLGAWLLVAKAMFWGGLFDPWVAGGGDVRVINHPTLNPLRIFAYLFGVWGPEGMAAVDNLEDVVGGHIWVGLMLIGGGIFHILTKPFTWARRVLIYSGEAYLSYSIGGVAYMGFLAAYFASVNNTVYPEVFYGPVKAIETSAGIVSARGWLVTFHFVLAVIFLLGHIWHALRARAIAAGFDFKNADMVQAPQVNPQTANQATAIASSDLTLKFLKYLPIYRPGVSPLGRGLEIGMAHGYWLVGPFVTLASFGSLGNSNLGNLVGLIATGSLIVILTIGFSIYGTTSFERQQQTVPPATVITIPSVPQTVNTTEGWSQFTEGFLIGGIGGAIFAYLLLSSVAVFAAFV
;
A
#
# COMPACT_ATOMS: atom_id res chain seq x y z
N MET A 1 26.41 -19.41 -3.04
CA MET A 1 25.15 -19.71 -3.77
C MET A 1 25.39 -20.04 -5.24
N THR A 2 26.39 -19.47 -5.92
CA THR A 2 26.76 -19.80 -7.32
C THR A 2 27.23 -21.25 -7.51
N ALA A 3 27.98 -21.83 -6.57
CA ALA A 3 28.41 -23.23 -6.63
C ALA A 3 27.22 -24.22 -6.53
N VAL A 4 26.26 -23.95 -5.64
CA VAL A 4 25.07 -24.82 -5.43
C VAL A 4 24.16 -24.87 -6.67
N ILE A 5 24.15 -23.81 -7.49
CA ILE A 5 23.34 -23.75 -8.72
C ILE A 5 24.02 -24.50 -9.87
N ALA A 6 25.36 -24.51 -9.92
CA ALA A 6 26.12 -25.15 -11.00
C ALA A 6 25.95 -26.68 -10.99
N ASP A 7 25.84 -27.26 -9.79
CA ASP A 7 25.73 -28.70 -9.57
C ASP A 7 24.27 -29.20 -9.51
N SER A 8 23.29 -28.29 -9.56
CA SER A 8 21.86 -28.67 -9.54
C SER A 8 21.46 -29.35 -10.86
N PRO A 9 20.75 -30.49 -10.81
CA PRO A 9 20.18 -31.12 -12.00
C PRO A 9 19.12 -30.25 -12.67
N TYR A 10 18.57 -29.25 -11.96
CA TYR A 10 17.55 -28.33 -12.45
C TYR A 10 18.13 -26.98 -12.92
N LYS A 11 19.45 -26.87 -13.12
CA LYS A 11 20.12 -25.60 -13.49
C LYS A 11 19.48 -24.84 -14.66
N GLN A 12 18.92 -25.56 -15.64
CA GLN A 12 18.25 -24.96 -16.81
C GLN A 12 16.91 -24.30 -16.47
N GLN A 13 16.29 -24.67 -15.35
CA GLN A 13 15.02 -24.14 -14.87
C GLN A 13 15.20 -23.00 -13.86
N ILE A 14 16.45 -22.71 -13.45
CA ILE A 14 16.77 -21.68 -12.47
C ILE A 14 16.96 -20.33 -13.19
N PRO A 15 16.16 -19.31 -12.85
CA PRO A 15 16.33 -17.97 -13.41
C PRO A 15 17.74 -17.40 -13.18
N ASP A 16 18.36 -16.91 -14.26
CA ASP A 16 19.61 -16.16 -14.18
C ASP A 16 19.33 -14.70 -13.75
N VAL A 17 19.67 -14.39 -12.51
CA VAL A 17 19.45 -13.09 -11.85
C VAL A 17 20.64 -12.74 -10.95
N GLY A 18 20.85 -11.44 -10.71
CA GLY A 18 21.84 -10.94 -9.76
C GLY A 18 21.55 -11.37 -8.31
N TRP A 19 22.55 -11.30 -7.44
CA TRP A 19 22.45 -11.77 -6.05
C TRP A 19 21.35 -11.06 -5.24
N TRP A 20 21.08 -9.78 -5.55
CA TRP A 20 20.04 -8.97 -4.93
C TRP A 20 18.61 -9.46 -5.20
N ALA A 21 18.39 -10.26 -6.25
CA ALA A 21 17.13 -10.95 -6.56
C ALA A 21 17.24 -12.48 -6.34
N GLY A 22 18.16 -12.92 -5.47
CA GLY A 22 18.53 -14.33 -5.31
C GLY A 22 17.34 -15.27 -5.07
N ASN A 23 16.32 -14.85 -4.34
CA ASN A 23 15.13 -15.67 -4.06
C ASN A 23 14.30 -15.98 -5.32
N PHE A 24 14.39 -15.18 -6.38
CA PHE A 24 13.71 -15.45 -7.65
C PHE A 24 14.19 -16.77 -8.29
N ARG A 25 15.38 -17.24 -7.92
CA ARG A 25 15.93 -18.55 -8.33
C ARG A 25 15.12 -19.74 -7.82
N LEU A 26 14.35 -19.55 -6.75
CA LEU A 26 13.54 -20.59 -6.12
C LEU A 26 12.19 -20.81 -6.81
N THR A 27 11.83 -19.98 -7.79
CA THR A 27 10.48 -19.98 -8.41
C THR A 27 10.06 -21.37 -8.91
N ASN A 28 11.00 -22.15 -9.46
CA ASN A 28 10.73 -23.49 -9.99
C ASN A 28 11.29 -24.62 -9.10
N LEU A 29 11.77 -24.30 -7.90
CA LEU A 29 12.36 -25.25 -6.96
C LEU A 29 11.40 -25.46 -5.78
N SER A 30 10.30 -26.16 -6.02
CA SER A 30 9.17 -26.27 -5.08
C SER A 30 9.56 -26.79 -3.69
N GLY A 31 10.56 -27.68 -3.59
CA GLY A 31 11.06 -28.18 -2.30
C GLY A 31 11.87 -27.13 -1.54
N LYS A 32 12.79 -26.43 -2.22
CA LYS A 32 13.54 -25.33 -1.59
C LYS A 32 12.64 -24.14 -1.24
N LEU A 33 11.67 -23.83 -2.10
CA LEU A 33 10.71 -22.78 -1.87
C LEU A 33 9.79 -23.11 -0.68
N LEU A 34 9.35 -24.36 -0.54
CA LEU A 34 8.66 -24.83 0.66
C LEU A 34 9.50 -24.60 1.92
N GLY A 35 10.78 -24.99 1.89
CA GLY A 35 11.71 -24.75 3.00
C GLY A 35 11.84 -23.29 3.38
N ALA A 36 11.93 -22.39 2.40
CA ALA A 36 11.96 -20.95 2.63
C ALA A 36 10.68 -20.43 3.31
N HIS A 37 9.50 -20.90 2.88
CA HIS A 37 8.22 -20.51 3.50
C HIS A 37 8.08 -21.02 4.93
N ILE A 38 8.46 -22.29 5.19
CA ILE A 38 8.43 -22.86 6.54
C ILE A 38 9.41 -22.13 7.47
N ALA A 39 10.63 -21.84 6.99
CA ALA A 39 11.62 -21.07 7.76
C ALA A 39 11.13 -19.65 8.05
N HIS A 40 10.45 -19.00 7.09
CA HIS A 40 9.85 -17.69 7.32
C HIS A 40 8.72 -17.74 8.35
N ALA A 41 7.86 -18.77 8.31
CA ALA A 41 6.84 -18.98 9.34
C ALA A 41 7.46 -19.20 10.74
N ALA A 42 8.59 -19.90 10.81
CA ALA A 42 9.36 -20.04 12.04
C ALA A 42 9.82 -18.69 12.60
N LEU A 43 10.30 -17.77 11.74
CA LEU A 43 10.70 -16.42 12.17
C LEU A 43 9.52 -15.62 12.75
N ILE A 44 8.32 -15.76 12.17
CA ILE A 44 7.11 -15.11 12.70
C ILE A 44 6.77 -15.63 14.09
N LEU A 45 6.76 -16.96 14.30
CA LEU A 45 6.49 -17.56 15.60
C LEU A 45 7.57 -17.23 16.63
N LEU A 46 8.84 -17.23 16.21
CA LEU A 46 9.97 -16.85 17.05
C LEU A 46 9.84 -15.40 17.52
N TRP A 47 9.49 -14.49 16.61
CA TRP A 47 9.26 -13.09 16.97
C TRP A 47 8.07 -12.94 17.91
N ALA A 48 6.93 -13.57 17.61
CA ALA A 48 5.73 -13.48 18.46
C ALA A 48 6.00 -13.97 19.89
N GLY A 49 6.64 -15.14 20.04
CA GLY A 49 7.01 -15.67 21.34
C GLY A 49 8.11 -14.87 22.03
N GLY A 50 9.20 -14.57 21.32
CA GLY A 50 10.34 -13.84 21.88
C GLY A 50 9.98 -12.42 22.32
N MET A 51 9.19 -11.71 21.50
CA MET A 51 8.73 -10.36 21.81
C MET A 51 7.70 -10.37 22.95
N THR A 52 6.80 -11.36 23.02
CA THR A 52 5.86 -11.48 24.16
C THR A 52 6.63 -11.70 25.47
N LEU A 53 7.65 -12.56 25.46
CA LEU A 53 8.50 -12.78 26.64
C LEU A 53 9.28 -11.51 27.03
N PHE A 54 9.79 -10.78 26.03
CA PHE A 54 10.47 -9.52 26.24
C PHE A 54 9.56 -8.46 26.86
N GLU A 55 8.36 -8.25 26.29
CA GLU A 55 7.34 -7.36 26.85
C GLU A 55 7.01 -7.75 28.29
N LEU A 56 6.77 -9.04 28.55
CA LEU A 56 6.47 -9.54 29.89
C LEU A 56 7.60 -9.29 30.88
N SER A 57 8.87 -9.41 30.46
CA SER A 57 10.04 -9.15 31.32
C SER A 57 10.19 -7.68 31.74
N ARG A 58 9.54 -6.77 31.00
CA ARG A 58 9.58 -5.31 31.23
C ARG A 58 8.26 -4.76 31.75
N PHE A 59 7.23 -5.59 31.84
CA PHE A 59 5.89 -5.18 32.22
C PHE A 59 5.82 -4.71 33.68
N ASN A 60 5.31 -3.50 33.88
CA ASN A 60 5.00 -2.93 35.18
C ASN A 60 3.47 -2.81 35.32
N PRO A 61 2.83 -3.57 36.24
CA PRO A 61 1.38 -3.54 36.41
C PRO A 61 0.85 -2.23 37.03
N ASN A 62 1.73 -1.37 37.55
CA ASN A 62 1.34 -0.07 38.10
C ASN A 62 1.20 1.03 37.04
N LEU A 63 1.56 0.75 35.79
CA LEU A 63 1.44 1.68 34.67
C LEU A 63 0.43 1.15 33.65
N PRO A 64 -0.26 2.02 32.90
CA PRO A 64 -1.10 1.58 31.79
C PRO A 64 -0.29 0.82 30.74
N MET A 65 -0.88 -0.19 30.08
CA MET A 65 -0.16 -0.97 29.06
C MET A 65 0.30 -0.10 27.89
N TYR A 66 -0.54 0.85 27.48
CA TYR A 66 -0.30 1.69 26.31
C TYR A 66 0.88 2.68 26.47
N GLU A 67 1.38 2.91 27.68
CA GLU A 67 2.51 3.84 27.95
C GLU A 67 3.87 3.12 28.02
N GLN A 68 3.87 1.79 27.99
CA GLN A 68 5.06 0.97 28.25
C GLN A 68 5.72 0.44 26.97
N GLY A 69 5.23 0.85 25.79
CA GLY A 69 5.72 0.34 24.51
C GLY A 69 5.36 -1.13 24.26
N LEU A 70 4.22 -1.59 24.79
CA LEU A 70 3.72 -2.95 24.63
C LEU A 70 2.78 -3.02 23.44
N ILE A 71 2.94 -4.00 22.57
CA ILE A 71 2.03 -4.25 21.45
C ILE A 71 1.44 -5.65 21.49
N LEU A 72 2.08 -6.65 22.08
CA LEU A 72 1.57 -8.03 22.12
C LEU A 72 0.73 -8.32 23.36
N LEU A 73 1.15 -7.86 24.55
CA LEU A 73 0.34 -8.04 25.77
C LEU A 73 -1.07 -7.42 25.66
N PRO A 74 -1.26 -6.23 25.06
CA PRO A 74 -2.60 -5.70 24.76
C PRO A 74 -3.49 -6.64 23.93
N HIS A 75 -2.92 -7.37 22.95
CA HIS A 75 -3.70 -8.32 22.13
C HIS A 75 -4.13 -9.53 22.96
N LEU A 76 -3.26 -10.03 23.84
CA LEU A 76 -3.61 -11.14 24.74
C LEU A 76 -4.65 -10.70 25.78
N ALA A 77 -4.53 -9.49 26.31
CA ALA A 77 -5.50 -8.89 27.23
C ALA A 77 -6.88 -8.72 26.56
N THR A 78 -6.93 -8.30 25.30
CA THR A 78 -8.18 -8.17 24.52
C THR A 78 -8.88 -9.52 24.35
N LEU A 79 -8.12 -10.61 24.21
CA LEU A 79 -8.65 -11.99 24.21
C LEU A 79 -9.12 -12.47 25.60
N GLY A 80 -9.05 -11.61 26.62
CA GLY A 80 -9.46 -11.90 27.99
C GLY A 80 -8.46 -12.75 28.78
N PHE A 81 -7.21 -12.89 28.31
CA PHE A 81 -6.19 -13.61 29.07
C PHE A 81 -5.61 -12.71 30.16
N GLY A 82 -5.61 -13.18 31.41
CA GLY A 82 -4.86 -12.54 32.48
C GLY A 82 -5.41 -11.20 32.98
N VAL A 83 -6.55 -10.75 32.47
CA VAL A 83 -7.21 -9.49 32.85
C VAL A 83 -8.58 -9.73 33.48
N GLY A 84 -9.03 -8.78 34.30
CA GLY A 84 -10.37 -8.74 34.87
C GLY A 84 -10.98 -7.33 34.76
N ALA A 85 -11.83 -6.99 35.73
CA ALA A 85 -12.56 -5.72 35.77
C ALA A 85 -11.64 -4.50 35.60
N GLY A 86 -12.09 -3.53 34.83
CA GLY A 86 -11.33 -2.32 34.50
C GLY A 86 -10.09 -2.55 33.65
N GLY A 87 -9.90 -3.74 33.08
CA GLY A 87 -8.69 -4.13 32.37
C GLY A 87 -7.48 -4.40 33.29
N GLN A 88 -7.71 -4.58 34.59
CA GLN A 88 -6.63 -4.86 35.54
C GLN A 88 -5.97 -6.22 35.22
N VAL A 89 -4.64 -6.25 35.17
CA VAL A 89 -3.89 -7.50 35.02
C VAL A 89 -3.88 -8.27 36.35
N ILE A 90 -4.64 -9.36 36.40
CA ILE A 90 -4.78 -10.25 37.57
C ILE A 90 -3.82 -11.44 37.52
N SER A 91 -3.34 -11.81 36.33
CA SER A 91 -2.36 -12.89 36.17
C SER A 91 -1.54 -12.73 34.90
N THR A 92 -0.22 -12.78 35.02
CA THR A 92 0.71 -12.77 33.88
C THR A 92 1.04 -14.16 33.35
N TYR A 93 0.62 -15.22 34.05
CA TYR A 93 0.95 -16.59 33.69
C TYR A 93 0.42 -17.01 32.30
N PRO A 94 -0.80 -16.65 31.87
CA PRO A 94 -1.26 -16.94 30.52
C PRO A 94 -0.36 -16.33 29.44
N TYR A 95 0.16 -15.12 29.65
CA TYR A 95 1.08 -14.48 28.69
C TYR A 95 2.39 -15.26 28.56
N PHE A 96 2.95 -15.73 29.69
CA PHE A 96 4.13 -16.59 29.70
C PHE A 96 3.88 -17.91 28.96
N VAL A 97 2.76 -18.59 29.24
CA VAL A 97 2.40 -19.85 28.59
C VAL A 97 2.27 -19.66 27.08
N ILE A 98 1.52 -18.65 26.63
CA ILE A 98 1.32 -18.37 25.21
C ILE A 98 2.66 -18.03 24.53
N SER A 99 3.51 -17.25 25.19
CA SER A 99 4.86 -16.96 24.72
C SER A 99 5.68 -18.23 24.48
N VAL A 100 5.72 -19.15 25.45
CA VAL A 100 6.45 -20.42 25.34
C VAL A 100 5.86 -21.30 24.24
N LEU A 101 4.53 -21.33 24.11
CA LEU A 101 3.82 -22.07 23.06
C LEU A 101 4.03 -21.49 21.65
N HIS A 102 4.53 -20.26 21.51
CA HIS A 102 5.01 -19.73 20.22
C HIS A 102 6.49 -20.03 20.01
N LEU A 103 7.31 -19.93 21.06
CA LEU A 103 8.76 -20.16 20.99
C LEU A 103 9.11 -21.61 20.63
N ILE A 104 8.52 -22.60 21.31
CA ILE A 104 8.89 -24.02 21.12
C ILE A 104 8.56 -24.49 19.69
N PRO A 105 7.34 -24.29 19.16
CA PRO A 105 7.05 -24.69 17.78
C PRO A 105 7.87 -23.92 16.74
N SER A 106 8.36 -22.71 17.03
CA SER A 106 9.23 -21.98 16.11
C SER A 106 10.52 -22.76 15.81
N VAL A 107 11.09 -23.46 16.79
CA VAL A 107 12.28 -24.32 16.61
C VAL A 107 11.96 -25.52 15.72
N ILE A 108 10.78 -26.13 15.91
CA ILE A 108 10.33 -27.28 15.10
C ILE A 108 10.14 -26.86 13.64
N LEU A 109 9.49 -25.72 13.40
CA LEU A 109 9.35 -25.16 12.06
C LEU A 109 10.71 -24.77 11.47
N ALA A 110 11.62 -24.19 12.25
CA ALA A 110 12.96 -23.84 11.77
C ALA A 110 13.72 -25.09 11.31
N ALA A 111 13.66 -26.18 12.06
CA ALA A 111 14.26 -27.46 11.68
C ALA A 111 13.67 -28.00 10.37
N GLY A 112 12.34 -27.96 10.21
CA GLY A 112 11.67 -28.35 8.96
C GLY A 112 12.05 -27.45 7.77
N GLY A 113 12.12 -26.13 7.99
CA GLY A 113 12.52 -25.15 6.98
C GLY A 113 13.97 -25.34 6.51
N ILE A 114 14.89 -25.58 7.45
CA ILE A 114 16.30 -25.90 7.14
C ILE A 114 16.39 -27.20 6.37
N TYR A 115 15.69 -28.25 6.82
CA TYR A 115 15.65 -29.54 6.13
C TYR A 115 15.21 -29.38 4.68
N HIS A 116 14.05 -28.77 4.42
CA HIS A 116 13.54 -28.62 3.05
C HIS A 116 14.36 -27.66 2.19
N SER A 117 15.04 -26.67 2.78
CA SER A 117 15.88 -25.73 2.02
C SER A 117 17.21 -26.34 1.59
N LEU A 118 17.83 -27.17 2.46
CA LEU A 118 19.22 -27.59 2.32
C LEU A 118 19.43 -29.09 2.10
N LEU A 119 18.57 -29.95 2.68
CA LEU A 119 18.78 -31.40 2.72
C LEU A 119 17.74 -32.18 1.90
N GLY A 120 16.52 -31.67 1.84
CA GLY A 120 15.42 -32.26 1.08
C GLY A 120 15.58 -32.12 -0.43
N PRO A 121 14.69 -32.77 -1.21
CA PRO A 121 14.69 -32.67 -2.67
C PRO A 121 14.48 -31.21 -3.11
N GLU A 122 15.16 -30.79 -4.18
CA GLU A 122 15.06 -29.40 -4.67
C GLU A 122 13.68 -29.09 -5.27
N VAL A 123 13.09 -30.10 -5.92
CA VAL A 123 11.77 -30.08 -6.56
C VAL A 123 10.96 -31.23 -5.99
N LEU A 124 9.73 -30.95 -5.57
CA LEU A 124 8.71 -31.95 -5.28
C LEU A 124 8.03 -32.31 -6.60
N GLU A 125 8.26 -33.54 -7.06
CA GLU A 125 7.65 -34.06 -8.29
C GLU A 125 6.14 -34.21 -8.11
N ASP A 126 5.36 -33.91 -9.14
CA ASP A 126 3.93 -34.22 -9.19
C ASP A 126 3.74 -35.60 -9.82
N ASN A 127 3.40 -36.59 -8.99
CA ASN A 127 3.24 -37.98 -9.41
C ASN A 127 2.11 -38.68 -8.61
N PRO A 128 1.65 -39.88 -9.00
CA PRO A 128 0.50 -40.54 -8.36
C PRO A 128 0.76 -41.04 -6.92
N THR A 129 1.91 -40.73 -6.31
CA THR A 129 2.23 -41.13 -4.94
C THR A 129 1.74 -40.10 -3.93
N LEU A 130 1.74 -40.47 -2.65
CA LEU A 130 1.45 -39.52 -1.57
C LEU A 130 2.44 -38.35 -1.54
N ALA A 131 3.71 -38.58 -1.86
CA ALA A 131 4.71 -37.50 -1.97
C ALA A 131 4.39 -36.59 -3.18
N GLY A 132 3.89 -37.19 -4.25
CA GLY A 132 3.47 -36.46 -5.46
C GLY A 132 2.30 -35.52 -5.26
N PHE A 133 1.45 -35.77 -4.25
CA PHE A 133 0.41 -34.81 -3.84
C PHE A 133 0.98 -33.42 -3.47
N PHE A 134 2.24 -33.31 -3.07
CA PHE A 134 2.85 -32.02 -2.71
C PHE A 134 3.54 -31.31 -3.90
N GLY A 135 3.74 -32.01 -5.02
CA GLY A 135 4.25 -31.40 -6.26
C GLY A 135 3.23 -30.47 -6.90
N TYR A 136 3.70 -29.41 -7.57
CA TYR A 136 2.85 -28.47 -8.30
C TYR A 136 3.59 -27.75 -9.42
N ASP A 137 2.84 -27.35 -10.45
CA ASP A 137 3.24 -26.33 -11.44
C ASP A 137 2.38 -25.09 -11.22
N TRP A 138 2.99 -23.90 -11.20
CA TRP A 138 2.27 -22.62 -11.12
C TRP A 138 1.20 -22.45 -12.22
N LYS A 139 1.37 -23.10 -13.37
CA LYS A 139 0.42 -23.07 -14.48
C LYS A 139 -0.71 -24.08 -14.34
N ASP A 140 -0.59 -25.08 -13.46
CA ASP A 140 -1.68 -25.99 -13.14
C ASP A 140 -2.72 -25.26 -12.28
N LYS A 141 -3.73 -24.75 -12.97
CA LYS A 141 -4.80 -23.95 -12.38
C LYS A 141 -5.63 -24.74 -11.38
N ASP A 142 -5.74 -26.06 -11.56
CA ASP A 142 -6.55 -26.93 -10.72
C ASP A 142 -5.80 -27.28 -9.43
N LYS A 143 -4.49 -27.51 -9.54
CA LYS A 143 -3.63 -27.68 -8.37
C LYS A 143 -3.57 -26.41 -7.54
N MET A 144 -3.46 -25.24 -8.19
CA MET A 144 -3.46 -23.95 -7.49
C MET A 144 -4.76 -23.70 -6.73
N THR A 145 -5.93 -24.00 -7.30
CA THR A 145 -7.20 -23.86 -6.58
C THR A 145 -7.37 -24.88 -5.47
N THR A 146 -6.85 -26.09 -5.64
CA THR A 146 -6.85 -27.11 -4.57
C THR A 146 -6.04 -26.64 -3.36
N ILE A 147 -4.81 -26.15 -3.58
CA ILE A 147 -3.95 -25.62 -2.52
C ILE A 147 -4.62 -24.40 -1.87
N LEU A 148 -5.15 -23.46 -2.66
CA LEU A 148 -5.91 -22.31 -2.14
C LEU A 148 -7.07 -22.77 -1.24
N GLY A 149 -7.86 -23.74 -1.72
CA GLY A 149 -9.04 -24.20 -1.02
C GLY A 149 -8.73 -24.85 0.33
N ILE A 150 -7.65 -25.64 0.41
CA ILE A 150 -7.16 -26.21 1.68
C ILE A 150 -6.80 -25.09 2.67
N HIS A 151 -6.07 -24.07 2.22
CA HIS A 151 -5.69 -22.95 3.08
C HIS A 151 -6.92 -22.13 3.53
N LEU A 152 -7.92 -21.94 2.67
CA LEU A 152 -9.17 -21.27 3.05
C LEU A 152 -9.91 -22.03 4.15
N VAL A 153 -9.97 -23.37 4.08
CA VAL A 153 -10.57 -24.18 5.16
C VAL A 153 -9.80 -23.99 6.47
N ILE A 154 -8.46 -24.02 6.44
CA ILE A 154 -7.63 -23.80 7.64
C ILE A 154 -7.86 -22.40 8.22
N LEU A 155 -7.94 -21.35 7.38
CA LEU A 155 -8.26 -19.99 7.84
C LEU A 155 -9.66 -19.90 8.45
N GLY A 156 -10.65 -20.58 7.86
CA GLY A 156 -12.01 -20.63 8.40
C GLY A 156 -12.08 -21.31 9.77
N LEU A 157 -11.33 -22.39 9.97
CA LEU A 157 -11.15 -23.01 11.29
C LEU A 157 -10.47 -22.05 12.27
N GLY A 158 -9.48 -21.27 11.81
CA GLY A 158 -8.85 -20.21 12.59
C GLY A 158 -9.84 -19.13 13.06
N ALA A 159 -10.74 -18.67 12.18
CA ALA A 159 -11.79 -17.72 12.56
C ALA A 159 -12.73 -18.30 13.64
N TRP A 160 -13.07 -19.59 13.53
CA TRP A 160 -13.89 -20.28 14.54
C TRP A 160 -13.15 -20.56 15.86
N LEU A 161 -11.82 -20.56 15.90
CA LEU A 161 -11.09 -20.61 17.17
C LEU A 161 -11.35 -19.34 18.00
N LEU A 162 -11.47 -18.16 17.37
CA LEU A 162 -11.87 -16.94 18.06
C LEU A 162 -13.31 -17.05 18.59
N VAL A 163 -14.23 -17.58 17.78
CA VAL A 163 -15.62 -17.83 18.20
C VAL A 163 -15.65 -18.77 19.41
N ALA A 164 -14.89 -19.87 19.36
CA ALA A 164 -14.81 -20.82 20.47
C ALA A 164 -14.22 -20.18 21.73
N LYS A 165 -13.19 -19.33 21.59
CA LYS A 165 -12.64 -18.54 22.70
C LYS A 165 -13.70 -17.64 23.34
N ALA A 166 -14.44 -16.91 22.52
CA ALA A 166 -15.44 -15.94 22.97
C ALA A 166 -16.69 -16.58 23.60
N MET A 167 -17.10 -17.76 23.14
CA MET A 167 -18.33 -18.41 23.58
C MET A 167 -18.11 -19.50 24.65
N PHE A 168 -16.99 -20.22 24.61
CA PHE A 168 -16.81 -21.44 25.40
C PHE A 168 -15.59 -21.40 26.33
N TRP A 169 -14.58 -20.58 26.05
CA TRP A 169 -13.33 -20.55 26.82
C TRP A 169 -13.08 -19.19 27.48
N GLY A 170 -13.99 -18.82 28.38
CA GLY A 170 -13.83 -17.67 29.28
C GLY A 170 -14.21 -16.32 28.68
N GLY A 171 -14.49 -16.21 27.38
CA GLY A 171 -14.97 -14.96 26.78
C GLY A 171 -13.87 -14.06 26.21
N LEU A 172 -14.21 -12.80 25.97
CA LEU A 172 -13.31 -11.74 25.50
C LEU A 172 -13.40 -10.55 26.45
N PHE A 173 -12.42 -9.65 26.42
CA PHE A 173 -12.54 -8.38 27.15
C PHE A 173 -13.52 -7.46 26.44
N ASP A 174 -14.58 -7.05 27.14
CA ASP A 174 -15.62 -6.17 26.65
C ASP A 174 -15.45 -4.79 27.32
N PRO A 175 -15.07 -3.72 26.59
CA PRO A 175 -14.90 -2.39 27.19
C PRO A 175 -16.23 -1.73 27.59
N TRP A 176 -17.37 -2.27 27.14
CA TRP A 176 -18.69 -1.65 27.28
C TRP A 176 -19.47 -2.10 28.51
N VAL A 177 -18.88 -2.97 29.35
CA VAL A 177 -19.52 -3.49 30.56
C VAL A 177 -18.87 -2.96 31.84
N ALA A 178 -19.57 -3.11 32.96
CA ALA A 178 -19.06 -2.90 34.33
C ALA A 178 -18.39 -1.53 34.62
N GLY A 179 -18.71 -0.47 33.86
CA GLY A 179 -18.21 0.90 34.14
C GLY A 179 -16.70 1.09 33.91
N GLY A 180 -16.06 0.21 33.15
CA GLY A 180 -14.62 0.25 32.84
C GLY A 180 -14.10 -0.95 32.04
N GLY A 181 -15.00 -1.84 31.63
CA GLY A 181 -14.72 -3.07 30.90
C GLY A 181 -14.47 -4.29 31.80
N ASP A 182 -14.82 -5.48 31.32
CA ASP A 182 -14.52 -6.75 32.00
C ASP A 182 -14.51 -7.90 30.98
N VAL A 183 -13.97 -9.05 31.36
CA VAL A 183 -14.02 -10.26 30.54
C VAL A 183 -15.42 -10.87 30.62
N ARG A 184 -16.05 -11.08 29.46
CA ARG A 184 -17.41 -11.60 29.34
C ARG A 184 -17.52 -12.69 28.27
N VAL A 185 -18.28 -13.73 28.58
CA VAL A 185 -18.69 -14.76 27.62
C VAL A 185 -19.79 -14.23 26.69
N ILE A 186 -19.64 -14.45 25.39
CA ILE A 186 -20.58 -13.99 24.37
C ILE A 186 -21.60 -15.08 24.07
N ASN A 187 -22.74 -15.05 24.76
CA ASN A 187 -23.76 -16.11 24.64
C ASN A 187 -24.68 -15.98 23.42
N HIS A 188 -24.82 -14.77 22.87
CA HIS A 188 -25.79 -14.46 21.82
C HIS A 188 -25.14 -13.71 20.65
N PRO A 189 -24.22 -14.36 19.89
CA PRO A 189 -23.59 -13.71 18.74
C PRO A 189 -24.65 -13.33 17.69
N THR A 190 -24.45 -12.18 17.03
CA THR A 190 -25.36 -11.69 16.00
C THR A 190 -25.25 -12.54 14.74
N LEU A 191 -26.29 -13.32 14.43
CA LEU A 191 -26.33 -14.13 13.21
C LEU A 191 -27.11 -13.48 12.06
N ASN A 192 -27.82 -12.37 12.32
CA ASN A 192 -28.62 -11.69 11.30
C ASN A 192 -27.70 -11.17 10.17
N PRO A 193 -27.80 -11.71 8.94
CA PRO A 193 -26.91 -11.33 7.85
C PRO A 193 -27.07 -9.86 7.45
N LEU A 194 -28.27 -9.29 7.56
CA LEU A 194 -28.49 -7.88 7.26
C LEU A 194 -27.68 -6.99 8.19
N ARG A 195 -27.58 -7.35 9.48
CA ARG A 195 -26.76 -6.61 10.43
C ARG A 195 -25.27 -6.76 10.13
N ILE A 196 -24.81 -7.99 9.93
CA ILE A 196 -23.39 -8.29 9.71
C ILE A 196 -22.87 -7.69 8.39
N PHE A 197 -23.56 -7.91 7.26
CA PHE A 197 -23.07 -7.45 5.97
C PHE A 197 -23.27 -5.93 5.75
N ALA A 198 -24.17 -5.28 6.49
CA ALA A 198 -24.34 -3.83 6.41
C ALA A 198 -23.10 -3.04 6.90
N TYR A 199 -22.23 -3.64 7.71
CA TYR A 199 -20.92 -3.06 8.05
C TYR A 199 -20.01 -2.86 6.82
N LEU A 200 -20.12 -3.70 5.79
CA LEU A 200 -19.34 -3.56 4.56
C LEU A 200 -19.72 -2.32 3.75
N PHE A 201 -20.91 -1.78 4.00
CA PHE A 201 -21.47 -0.62 3.28
C PHE A 201 -21.54 0.64 4.16
N GLY A 202 -20.98 0.61 5.37
CA GLY A 202 -20.96 1.78 6.26
C GLY A 202 -22.33 2.21 6.79
N VAL A 203 -23.31 1.30 6.81
CA VAL A 203 -24.67 1.60 7.31
C VAL A 203 -24.66 1.95 8.80
N TRP A 204 -23.74 1.35 9.56
CA TRP A 204 -23.63 1.53 11.01
C TRP A 204 -22.70 2.67 11.44
N GLY A 205 -22.04 3.34 10.49
CA GLY A 205 -21.16 4.46 10.77
C GLY A 205 -20.24 4.79 9.61
N PRO A 206 -19.74 6.04 9.51
CA PRO A 206 -18.81 6.46 8.46
C PRO A 206 -17.48 5.69 8.50
N GLU A 207 -17.16 5.03 9.62
CA GLU A 207 -16.00 4.17 9.78
C GLU A 207 -16.14 2.78 9.10
N GLY A 208 -17.28 2.48 8.47
CA GLY A 208 -17.47 1.21 7.76
C GLY A 208 -17.46 0.02 8.72
N MET A 209 -16.64 -0.99 8.41
CA MET A 209 -16.45 -2.14 9.30
C MET A 209 -15.84 -1.76 10.66
N ALA A 210 -15.05 -0.68 10.72
CA ALA A 210 -14.43 -0.23 11.96
C ALA A 210 -15.42 0.47 12.92
N ALA A 211 -16.67 0.69 12.49
CA ALA A 211 -17.75 1.19 13.32
C ALA A 211 -18.32 0.14 14.30
N VAL A 212 -17.86 -1.12 14.26
CA VAL A 212 -18.35 -2.17 15.15
C VAL A 212 -18.18 -1.81 16.63
N ASP A 213 -19.29 -1.76 17.35
CA ASP A 213 -19.40 -1.18 18.70
C ASP A 213 -19.77 -2.22 19.78
N ASN A 214 -19.90 -3.50 19.42
CA ASN A 214 -20.24 -4.57 20.35
C ASN A 214 -19.60 -5.91 19.95
N LEU A 215 -19.40 -6.80 20.92
CA LEU A 215 -18.72 -8.09 20.70
C LEU A 215 -19.64 -9.14 20.07
N GLU A 216 -20.95 -9.05 20.23
CA GLU A 216 -21.91 -9.95 19.58
C GLU A 216 -21.78 -9.88 18.04
N ASP A 217 -21.59 -8.68 17.49
CA ASP A 217 -21.36 -8.46 16.06
C ASP A 217 -19.96 -8.92 15.63
N VAL A 218 -18.94 -8.72 16.47
CA VAL A 218 -17.58 -9.23 16.20
C VAL A 218 -17.59 -10.76 16.09
N VAL A 219 -18.16 -11.44 17.09
CA VAL A 219 -18.24 -12.91 17.11
C VAL A 219 -19.15 -13.42 15.99
N GLY A 220 -20.31 -12.80 15.80
CA GLY A 220 -21.24 -13.11 14.71
C GLY A 220 -20.61 -12.96 13.32
N GLY A 221 -19.84 -11.89 13.11
CA GLY A 221 -19.06 -11.67 11.90
C GLY A 221 -18.03 -12.77 11.66
N HIS A 222 -17.30 -13.21 12.69
CA HIS A 222 -16.34 -14.30 12.57
C HIS A 222 -17.00 -15.66 12.30
N ILE A 223 -18.23 -15.89 12.76
CA ILE A 223 -19.02 -17.07 12.37
C ILE A 223 -19.27 -17.05 10.86
N TRP A 224 -19.74 -15.92 10.32
CA TRP A 224 -19.96 -15.73 8.88
C TRP A 224 -18.67 -15.84 8.06
N VAL A 225 -17.58 -15.24 8.51
CA VAL A 225 -16.26 -15.36 7.86
C VAL A 225 -15.80 -16.82 7.84
N GLY A 226 -15.91 -17.55 8.95
CA GLY A 226 -15.56 -18.97 9.01
C GLY A 226 -16.40 -19.82 8.03
N LEU A 227 -17.72 -19.57 7.97
CA LEU A 227 -18.62 -20.22 7.01
C LEU A 227 -18.22 -19.93 5.56
N MET A 228 -17.95 -18.66 5.22
CA MET A 228 -17.56 -18.26 3.87
C MET A 228 -16.20 -18.84 3.46
N LEU A 229 -15.23 -18.85 4.38
CA LEU A 229 -13.90 -19.41 4.11
C LEU A 229 -13.94 -20.93 3.94
N ILE A 230 -14.67 -21.66 4.78
CA ILE A 230 -14.81 -23.12 4.65
C ILE A 230 -15.61 -23.47 3.39
N GLY A 231 -16.75 -22.81 3.17
CA GLY A 231 -17.58 -23.02 1.98
C GLY A 231 -16.83 -22.69 0.68
N GLY A 232 -16.12 -21.55 0.65
CA GLY A 232 -15.26 -21.16 -0.46
C GLY A 232 -14.06 -22.09 -0.64
N GLY A 233 -13.50 -22.61 0.44
CA GLY A 233 -12.41 -23.59 0.41
C GLY A 233 -12.84 -24.91 -0.23
N ILE A 234 -13.98 -25.45 0.21
CA ILE A 234 -14.59 -26.65 -0.40
C ILE A 234 -14.91 -26.39 -1.87
N PHE A 235 -15.49 -25.23 -2.20
CA PHE A 235 -15.77 -24.85 -3.58
C PHE A 235 -14.49 -24.85 -4.44
N HIS A 236 -13.39 -24.26 -3.97
CA HIS A 236 -12.12 -24.21 -4.72
C HIS A 236 -11.42 -25.56 -4.84
N ILE A 237 -11.63 -26.49 -3.91
CA ILE A 237 -11.15 -27.88 -4.02
C ILE A 237 -11.97 -28.66 -5.06
N LEU A 238 -13.28 -28.46 -5.08
CA LEU A 238 -14.19 -29.25 -5.92
C LEU A 238 -14.40 -28.67 -7.33
N THR A 239 -13.92 -27.47 -7.60
CA THR A 239 -14.13 -26.79 -8.88
C THR A 239 -12.82 -26.33 -9.52
N LYS A 240 -12.92 -25.99 -10.80
CA LYS A 240 -11.82 -25.48 -11.61
C LYS A 240 -12.13 -24.04 -12.02
N PRO A 241 -11.11 -23.17 -12.22
CA PRO A 241 -11.36 -21.80 -12.65
C PRO A 241 -12.21 -21.72 -13.91
N PHE A 242 -13.33 -21.00 -13.83
CA PHE A 242 -14.23 -20.83 -14.96
C PHE A 242 -13.53 -20.14 -16.14
N THR A 243 -14.08 -20.32 -17.33
CA THR A 243 -13.48 -19.83 -18.58
C THR A 243 -13.25 -18.32 -18.58
N TRP A 244 -14.14 -17.53 -17.96
CA TRP A 244 -13.94 -16.09 -17.86
C TRP A 244 -12.74 -15.74 -16.97
N ALA A 245 -12.58 -16.39 -15.81
CA ALA A 245 -11.45 -16.17 -14.89
C ALA A 245 -10.13 -16.53 -15.57
N ARG A 246 -10.13 -17.64 -16.33
CA ARG A 246 -8.98 -18.10 -17.11
C ARG A 246 -8.52 -17.12 -18.20
N ARG A 247 -9.40 -16.22 -18.66
CA ARG A 247 -9.12 -15.21 -19.69
C ARG A 247 -8.58 -13.90 -19.10
N VAL A 248 -8.97 -13.57 -17.87
CA VAL A 248 -8.66 -12.26 -17.25
C VAL A 248 -7.42 -12.34 -16.36
N LEU A 249 -7.19 -13.47 -15.70
CA LEU A 249 -6.09 -13.64 -14.75
C LEU A 249 -4.82 -14.18 -15.41
N ILE A 250 -3.68 -13.84 -14.82
CA ILE A 250 -2.36 -14.36 -15.20
C ILE A 250 -2.02 -15.51 -14.24
N TYR A 251 -1.61 -16.65 -14.81
CA TYR A 251 -1.33 -17.88 -14.06
C TYR A 251 0.18 -18.12 -14.02
N SER A 252 0.84 -17.49 -13.04
CA SER A 252 2.27 -17.64 -12.75
C SER A 252 2.53 -17.38 -11.27
N GLY A 253 3.62 -17.94 -10.72
CA GLY A 253 3.97 -17.73 -9.31
C GLY A 253 4.11 -16.25 -8.94
N GLU A 254 4.70 -15.44 -9.82
CA GLU A 254 4.83 -13.99 -9.60
C GLU A 254 3.47 -13.25 -9.65
N ALA A 255 2.56 -13.67 -10.54
CA ALA A 255 1.21 -13.09 -10.57
C ALA A 255 0.46 -13.40 -9.27
N TYR A 256 0.49 -14.64 -8.79
CA TYR A 256 -0.16 -15.01 -7.52
C TYR A 256 0.46 -14.27 -6.34
N LEU A 257 1.80 -14.14 -6.29
CA LEU A 257 2.49 -13.32 -5.31
C LEU A 257 1.98 -11.88 -5.35
N SER A 258 1.85 -11.29 -6.54
CA SER A 258 1.36 -9.92 -6.69
C SER A 258 -0.07 -9.75 -6.16
N TYR A 259 -0.97 -10.70 -6.41
CA TYR A 259 -2.34 -10.66 -5.91
C TYR A 259 -2.38 -10.70 -4.39
N SER A 260 -1.60 -11.60 -3.78
CA SER A 260 -1.50 -11.74 -2.33
C SER A 260 -0.90 -10.50 -1.67
N ILE A 261 0.18 -9.94 -2.23
CA ILE A 261 0.81 -8.71 -1.70
C ILE A 261 -0.19 -7.53 -1.77
N GLY A 262 -0.99 -7.42 -2.84
CA GLY A 262 -2.05 -6.42 -2.94
C GLY A 262 -3.13 -6.61 -1.87
N GLY A 263 -3.53 -7.86 -1.61
CA GLY A 263 -4.43 -8.21 -0.51
C GLY A 263 -3.86 -7.83 0.87
N VAL A 264 -2.58 -8.10 1.12
CA VAL A 264 -1.91 -7.71 2.37
C VAL A 264 -1.79 -6.19 2.51
N ALA A 265 -1.55 -5.46 1.42
CA ALA A 265 -1.55 -3.99 1.45
C ALA A 265 -2.92 -3.45 1.89
N TYR A 266 -4.00 -3.95 1.31
CA TYR A 266 -5.36 -3.60 1.72
C TYR A 266 -5.62 -3.93 3.21
N MET A 267 -5.26 -5.14 3.64
CA MET A 267 -5.40 -5.53 5.05
C MET A 267 -4.56 -4.65 6.00
N GLY A 268 -3.37 -4.23 5.58
CA GLY A 268 -2.52 -3.32 6.36
C GLY A 268 -3.11 -1.92 6.51
N PHE A 269 -3.65 -1.33 5.43
CA PHE A 269 -4.37 -0.05 5.51
C PHE A 269 -5.61 -0.18 6.39
N LEU A 270 -6.39 -1.25 6.22
CA LEU A 270 -7.57 -1.50 7.02
C LEU A 270 -7.20 -1.71 8.50
N ALA A 271 -6.15 -2.46 8.81
CA ALA A 271 -5.68 -2.66 10.19
C ALA A 271 -5.22 -1.35 10.84
N ALA A 272 -4.46 -0.53 10.12
CA ALA A 272 -4.07 0.80 10.59
C ALA A 272 -5.28 1.69 10.86
N TYR A 273 -6.28 1.66 9.97
CA TYR A 273 -7.52 2.41 10.16
C TYR A 273 -8.35 1.89 11.35
N PHE A 274 -8.55 0.57 11.43
CA PHE A 274 -9.29 -0.09 12.51
C PHE A 274 -8.67 0.21 13.88
N ALA A 275 -7.35 0.04 13.98
CA ALA A 275 -6.61 0.38 15.18
C ALA A 275 -6.63 1.88 15.48
N SER A 276 -6.86 2.77 14.50
CA SER A 276 -6.95 4.21 14.78
C SER A 276 -8.30 4.60 15.38
N VAL A 277 -9.40 4.04 14.90
CA VAL A 277 -10.75 4.56 15.20
C VAL A 277 -11.60 3.67 16.11
N ASN A 278 -11.33 2.36 16.18
CA ASN A 278 -12.16 1.44 16.95
C ASN A 278 -11.69 1.34 18.41
N ASN A 279 -12.63 1.35 19.34
CA ASN A 279 -12.41 1.15 20.78
C ASN A 279 -13.06 -0.12 21.34
N THR A 280 -13.71 -0.93 20.50
CA THR A 280 -14.30 -2.23 20.89
C THR A 280 -13.25 -3.35 20.87
N VAL A 281 -12.62 -3.58 19.71
CA VAL A 281 -11.59 -4.62 19.53
C VAL A 281 -10.17 -4.09 19.69
N TYR A 282 -10.03 -2.76 19.85
CA TYR A 282 -8.83 -2.11 20.38
C TYR A 282 -9.21 -1.24 21.60
N PRO A 283 -9.53 -1.86 22.77
CA PRO A 283 -9.95 -1.14 23.97
C PRO A 283 -8.96 -0.05 24.39
N GLU A 284 -9.46 1.14 24.70
CA GLU A 284 -8.59 2.27 25.09
C GLU A 284 -7.77 1.98 26.34
N VAL A 285 -8.29 1.16 27.26
CA VAL A 285 -7.58 0.73 28.47
C VAL A 285 -6.26 0.00 28.17
N PHE A 286 -6.16 -0.69 27.03
CA PHE A 286 -4.94 -1.41 26.63
C PHE A 286 -4.11 -0.67 25.59
N TYR A 287 -4.76 0.04 24.67
CA TYR A 287 -4.11 0.63 23.50
C TYR A 287 -3.93 2.15 23.56
N GLY A 288 -4.62 2.82 24.48
CA GLY A 288 -4.70 4.27 24.59
C GLY A 288 -5.88 4.85 23.79
N PRO A 289 -6.13 6.17 23.93
CA PRO A 289 -7.29 6.84 23.34
C PRO A 289 -7.36 6.68 21.82
N VAL A 290 -8.57 6.58 21.27
CA VAL A 290 -8.77 6.56 19.80
C VAL A 290 -8.32 7.86 19.16
N LYS A 291 -7.90 7.78 17.88
CA LYS A 291 -7.45 8.92 17.07
C LYS A 291 -6.23 9.67 17.64
N ALA A 292 -5.63 9.18 18.72
CA ALA A 292 -4.41 9.71 19.32
C ALA A 292 -3.23 8.77 19.05
N ILE A 293 -2.15 9.31 18.49
CA ILE A 293 -0.88 8.59 18.30
C ILE A 293 -0.02 8.67 19.57
N GLU A 294 -0.14 9.78 20.30
CA GLU A 294 0.61 10.07 21.51
C GLU A 294 -0.34 10.33 22.68
N THR A 295 0.13 10.01 23.89
CA THR A 295 -0.52 10.39 25.14
C THR A 295 -0.31 11.86 25.45
N SER A 296 -1.04 12.40 26.42
CA SER A 296 -0.85 13.78 26.90
C SER A 296 0.56 14.06 27.43
N ALA A 297 1.32 13.02 27.78
CA ALA A 297 2.71 13.11 28.23
C ALA A 297 3.74 13.08 27.07
N GLY A 298 3.29 13.02 25.81
CA GLY A 298 4.17 12.93 24.63
C GLY A 298 4.75 11.52 24.40
N ILE A 299 4.20 10.50 25.04
CA ILE A 299 4.60 9.10 24.82
C ILE A 299 3.77 8.51 23.68
N VAL A 300 4.42 7.95 22.66
CA VAL A 300 3.73 7.20 21.59
C VAL A 300 3.03 5.99 22.18
N SER A 301 1.71 5.93 22.02
CA SER A 301 0.89 4.86 22.59
C SER A 301 1.06 3.54 21.82
N ALA A 302 0.64 2.42 22.41
CA ALA A 302 0.55 1.14 21.70
C ALA A 302 -0.28 1.26 20.40
N ARG A 303 -1.39 2.02 20.44
CA ARG A 303 -2.19 2.37 19.25
C ARG A 303 -1.34 3.12 18.22
N GLY A 304 -0.63 4.16 18.63
CA GLY A 304 0.24 4.96 17.77
C GLY A 304 1.28 4.12 17.03
N TRP A 305 1.95 3.21 17.72
CA TRP A 305 2.90 2.27 17.12
C TRP A 305 2.25 1.36 16.09
N LEU A 306 1.12 0.74 16.41
CA LEU A 306 0.42 -0.17 15.50
C LEU A 306 -0.07 0.56 14.25
N VAL A 307 -0.69 1.73 14.40
CA VAL A 307 -1.25 2.51 13.28
C VAL A 307 -0.13 2.94 12.32
N THR A 308 0.92 3.56 12.84
CA THR A 308 2.03 4.07 12.01
C THR A 308 2.78 2.94 11.31
N PHE A 309 3.10 1.87 12.03
CA PHE A 309 3.80 0.72 11.47
C PHE A 309 3.00 0.05 10.34
N HIS A 310 1.72 -0.28 10.59
CA HIS A 310 0.90 -0.96 9.59
C HIS A 310 0.62 -0.08 8.37
N PHE A 311 0.48 1.23 8.55
CA PHE A 311 0.30 2.15 7.42
C PHE A 311 1.55 2.18 6.52
N VAL A 312 2.74 2.37 7.11
CA VAL A 312 4.00 2.39 6.34
C VAL A 312 4.23 1.04 5.65
N LEU A 313 3.97 -0.06 6.36
CA LEU A 313 4.12 -1.40 5.80
C LEU A 313 3.13 -1.62 4.65
N ALA A 314 1.86 -1.20 4.79
CA ALA A 314 0.86 -1.30 3.73
C ALA A 314 1.28 -0.55 2.45
N VAL A 315 1.88 0.64 2.59
CA VAL A 315 2.44 1.39 1.44
C VAL A 315 3.55 0.59 0.76
N ILE A 316 4.48 0.02 1.51
CA ILE A 316 5.57 -0.80 0.96
C ILE A 316 5.01 -2.02 0.22
N PHE A 317 4.03 -2.72 0.81
CA PHE A 317 3.35 -3.84 0.16
C PHE A 317 2.61 -3.37 -1.11
N LEU A 318 1.93 -2.22 -1.10
CA LEU A 318 1.27 -1.70 -2.30
C LEU A 318 2.27 -1.44 -3.43
N LEU A 319 3.43 -0.86 -3.12
CA LEU A 319 4.50 -0.68 -4.11
C LEU A 319 5.01 -2.03 -4.64
N GLY A 320 5.16 -3.02 -3.76
CA GLY A 320 5.49 -4.40 -4.15
C GLY A 320 4.45 -5.05 -5.06
N HIS A 321 3.16 -4.82 -4.79
CA HIS A 321 2.06 -5.27 -5.65
C HIS A 321 2.17 -4.66 -7.04
N ILE A 322 2.31 -3.34 -7.13
CA ILE A 322 2.43 -2.62 -8.40
C ILE A 322 3.64 -3.16 -9.20
N TRP A 323 4.79 -3.30 -8.54
CA TRP A 323 6.00 -3.82 -9.14
C TRP A 323 5.81 -5.23 -9.73
N HIS A 324 5.37 -6.19 -8.92
CA HIS A 324 5.23 -7.58 -9.36
C HIS A 324 4.08 -7.78 -10.35
N ALA A 325 2.97 -7.04 -10.21
CA ALA A 325 1.84 -7.14 -11.13
C ALA A 325 2.20 -6.59 -12.51
N LEU A 326 2.91 -5.46 -12.58
CA LEU A 326 3.42 -4.91 -13.84
C LEU A 326 4.40 -5.86 -14.51
N ARG A 327 5.35 -6.41 -13.74
CA ARG A 327 6.33 -7.37 -14.25
C ARG A 327 5.67 -8.65 -14.76
N ALA A 328 4.77 -9.25 -13.99
CA ALA A 328 4.04 -10.45 -14.40
C ALA A 328 3.21 -10.21 -15.67
N ARG A 329 2.58 -9.03 -15.80
CA ARG A 329 1.81 -8.65 -17.00
C ARG A 329 2.71 -8.43 -18.21
N ALA A 330 3.84 -7.76 -18.04
CA ALA A 330 4.80 -7.54 -19.12
C ALA A 330 5.36 -8.88 -19.63
N ILE A 331 5.78 -9.78 -18.73
CA ILE A 331 6.23 -11.13 -19.09
C ILE A 331 5.13 -11.91 -19.83
N ALA A 332 3.88 -11.86 -19.34
CA ALA A 332 2.76 -12.52 -19.98
C ALA A 332 2.43 -11.95 -21.38
N ALA A 333 2.75 -10.68 -21.63
CA ALA A 333 2.62 -10.03 -22.94
C ALA A 333 3.82 -10.28 -23.87
N GLY A 334 4.85 -11.00 -23.41
CA GLY A 334 6.04 -11.33 -24.19
C GLY A 334 7.18 -10.31 -24.11
N PHE A 335 7.13 -9.36 -23.17
CA PHE A 335 8.18 -8.35 -22.97
C PHE A 335 9.46 -8.98 -22.40
N ASP A 336 10.60 -8.75 -23.05
CA ASP A 336 11.90 -9.23 -22.57
C ASP A 336 12.65 -8.15 -21.79
N PHE A 337 12.71 -8.35 -20.46
CA PHE A 337 13.45 -7.49 -19.54
C PHE A 337 14.98 -7.53 -19.73
N LYS A 338 15.52 -8.50 -20.49
CA LYS A 338 16.96 -8.67 -20.70
C LYS A 338 17.47 -8.08 -22.02
N ASN A 339 16.72 -8.13 -23.13
CA ASN A 339 17.36 -7.95 -24.46
C ASN A 339 16.78 -6.91 -25.41
N ALA A 340 15.69 -6.19 -25.14
CA ALA A 340 15.25 -5.16 -26.10
C ALA A 340 14.27 -4.13 -25.55
N ASP A 341 13.41 -4.51 -24.59
CA ASP A 341 12.22 -3.70 -24.32
C ASP A 341 12.34 -2.77 -23.10
N MET A 342 13.36 -2.98 -22.27
CA MET A 342 13.73 -2.04 -21.21
C MET A 342 14.44 -0.83 -21.81
N VAL A 343 14.19 0.37 -21.27
CA VAL A 343 15.01 1.56 -21.55
C VAL A 343 16.44 1.22 -21.15
N GLN A 344 17.24 0.86 -22.15
CA GLN A 344 18.66 0.62 -21.99
C GLN A 344 19.29 1.97 -21.64
N ALA A 345 20.19 1.98 -20.65
CA ALA A 345 21.02 3.16 -20.46
C ALA A 345 21.70 3.45 -21.81
N PRO A 346 21.57 4.67 -22.36
CA PRO A 346 22.21 4.97 -23.62
C PRO A 346 23.70 4.66 -23.46
N GLN A 347 24.29 3.99 -24.44
CA GLN A 347 25.73 3.72 -24.49
C GLN A 347 26.43 5.06 -24.73
N VAL A 348 26.57 5.87 -23.67
CA VAL A 348 27.07 7.24 -23.76
C VAL A 348 28.55 7.28 -23.41
N ASN A 349 29.31 7.89 -24.33
CA ASN A 349 30.69 8.28 -24.17
C ASN A 349 30.90 9.06 -22.84
N PRO A 350 31.88 8.68 -21.98
CA PRO A 350 32.22 9.37 -20.73
C PRO A 350 32.39 10.89 -20.84
N GLN A 351 32.74 11.42 -22.01
CA GLN A 351 32.91 12.86 -22.21
C GLN A 351 31.58 13.65 -22.33
N THR A 352 30.45 12.96 -22.52
CA THR A 352 29.10 13.55 -22.66
C THR A 352 28.15 13.18 -21.50
N ALA A 353 28.62 12.37 -20.56
CA ALA A 353 27.81 11.72 -19.53
C ALA A 353 27.15 12.68 -18.52
N ASN A 354 27.70 13.89 -18.34
CA ASN A 354 27.17 14.85 -17.37
C ASN A 354 25.88 15.57 -17.81
N GLN A 355 25.36 15.26 -19.01
CA GLN A 355 24.21 15.98 -19.61
C GLN A 355 23.01 15.09 -19.97
N ALA A 356 23.07 13.78 -19.71
CA ALA A 356 22.00 12.84 -20.06
C ALA A 356 21.75 11.82 -18.93
N THR A 357 20.87 12.16 -17.98
CA THR A 357 20.43 11.20 -16.97
C THR A 357 19.47 10.18 -17.58
N ALA A 358 19.40 8.95 -17.02
CA ALA A 358 18.50 7.89 -17.49
C ALA A 358 17.02 8.31 -17.53
N ILE A 359 16.63 9.27 -16.68
CA ILE A 359 15.29 9.85 -16.66
C ILE A 359 15.13 10.87 -17.81
N ALA A 360 16.10 11.76 -18.01
CA ALA A 360 16.03 12.79 -19.04
C ALA A 360 16.13 12.23 -20.47
N SER A 361 16.78 11.08 -20.65
CA SER A 361 16.96 10.43 -21.95
C SER A 361 15.95 9.34 -22.28
N SER A 362 14.99 9.05 -21.38
CA SER A 362 14.01 7.98 -21.63
C SER A 362 12.98 8.36 -22.71
N ASP A 363 12.56 7.40 -23.53
CA ASP A 363 11.55 7.62 -24.57
C ASP A 363 10.22 8.16 -24.03
N LEU A 364 9.85 7.77 -22.81
CA LEU A 364 8.65 8.27 -22.14
C LEU A 364 8.79 9.76 -21.81
N THR A 365 9.92 10.15 -21.18
CA THR A 365 10.20 11.56 -20.86
C THR A 365 10.27 12.40 -22.13
N LEU A 366 10.96 11.91 -23.17
CA LEU A 366 11.07 12.62 -24.45
C LEU A 366 9.72 12.76 -25.16
N LYS A 367 8.88 11.72 -25.15
CA LYS A 367 7.51 11.79 -25.69
C LYS A 367 6.67 12.79 -24.88
N PHE A 368 6.70 12.72 -23.55
CA PHE A 368 5.97 13.65 -22.69
C PHE A 368 6.39 15.09 -22.94
N LEU A 369 7.70 15.38 -22.94
CA LEU A 369 8.24 16.71 -23.21
C LEU A 369 7.84 17.21 -24.59
N LYS A 370 7.89 16.38 -25.65
CA LYS A 370 7.44 16.75 -27.01
C LYS A 370 5.98 17.19 -27.08
N TYR A 371 5.12 16.70 -26.20
CA TYR A 371 3.70 17.08 -26.16
C TYR A 371 3.39 18.32 -25.32
N LEU A 372 4.34 18.79 -24.49
CA LEU A 372 4.17 20.02 -23.74
C LEU A 372 4.02 21.22 -24.70
N PRO A 373 3.15 22.20 -24.39
CA PRO A 373 2.87 23.30 -25.30
C PRO A 373 4.12 24.08 -25.73
N ILE A 374 5.13 24.20 -24.87
CA ILE A 374 6.37 24.92 -25.21
C ILE A 374 7.22 24.22 -26.28
N TYR A 375 7.17 22.88 -26.39
CA TYR A 375 7.95 22.09 -27.34
C TYR A 375 7.14 21.61 -28.55
N ARG A 376 5.80 21.64 -28.47
CA ARG A 376 4.90 21.13 -29.51
C ARG A 376 5.14 21.83 -30.86
N PRO A 377 5.39 21.14 -31.98
CA PRO A 377 5.55 21.79 -33.28
C PRO A 377 4.21 22.40 -33.77
N GLY A 378 4.29 23.47 -34.56
CA GLY A 378 3.11 24.07 -35.22
C GLY A 378 2.25 25.03 -34.39
N VAL A 379 2.55 25.25 -33.09
CA VAL A 379 1.84 26.23 -32.25
C VAL A 379 2.54 27.59 -32.30
N SER A 380 1.78 28.67 -32.47
CA SER A 380 2.29 30.05 -32.45
C SER A 380 2.83 30.41 -31.05
N PRO A 381 3.81 31.33 -30.93
CA PRO A 381 4.32 31.76 -29.63
C PRO A 381 3.22 32.23 -28.67
N LEU A 382 2.28 33.04 -29.17
CA LEU A 382 1.08 33.47 -28.43
C LEU A 382 0.23 32.29 -27.94
N GLY A 383 -0.06 31.31 -28.82
CA GLY A 383 -0.86 30.14 -28.47
C GLY A 383 -0.21 29.26 -27.39
N ARG A 384 1.12 29.14 -27.42
CA ARG A 384 1.88 28.44 -26.36
C ARG A 384 1.74 29.16 -25.02
N GLY A 385 1.91 30.48 -25.05
CA GLY A 385 1.71 31.34 -23.89
C GLY A 385 0.31 31.14 -23.31
N LEU A 386 -0.70 31.19 -24.18
CA LEU A 386 -2.10 31.05 -23.80
C LEU A 386 -2.40 29.70 -23.13
N GLU A 387 -2.00 28.57 -23.75
CA GLU A 387 -2.21 27.23 -23.18
C GLU A 387 -1.52 27.07 -21.81
N ILE A 388 -0.27 27.52 -21.71
CA ILE A 388 0.52 27.43 -20.48
C ILE A 388 -0.06 28.34 -19.40
N GLY A 389 -0.39 29.58 -19.76
CA GLY A 389 -1.04 30.55 -18.88
C GLY A 389 -2.34 29.99 -18.32
N MET A 390 -3.25 29.52 -19.18
CA MET A 390 -4.54 28.97 -18.76
C MET A 390 -4.42 27.84 -17.76
N ALA A 391 -3.49 26.91 -17.97
CA ALA A 391 -3.26 25.81 -17.06
C ALA A 391 -2.76 26.30 -15.68
N HIS A 392 -1.80 27.22 -15.65
CA HIS A 392 -1.27 27.76 -14.39
C HIS A 392 -2.30 28.61 -13.66
N GLY A 393 -3.02 29.48 -14.39
CA GLY A 393 -4.12 30.27 -13.83
C GLY A 393 -5.19 29.41 -13.20
N TYR A 394 -5.61 28.33 -13.87
CA TYR A 394 -6.62 27.40 -13.37
C TYR A 394 -6.17 26.69 -12.08
N TRP A 395 -4.97 26.12 -12.07
CA TRP A 395 -4.50 25.28 -10.96
C TRP A 395 -4.05 26.07 -9.74
N LEU A 396 -3.49 27.27 -9.92
CA LEU A 396 -2.95 28.07 -8.81
C LEU A 396 -4.04 28.61 -7.88
N VAL A 397 -5.30 28.73 -8.33
CA VAL A 397 -6.41 29.23 -7.49
C VAL A 397 -6.64 28.31 -6.29
N GLY A 398 -6.64 26.99 -6.49
CA GLY A 398 -6.96 26.01 -5.45
C GLY A 398 -6.12 26.14 -4.17
N PRO A 399 -4.78 26.10 -4.24
CA PRO A 399 -3.93 26.28 -3.07
C PRO A 399 -4.17 27.59 -2.31
N PHE A 400 -4.37 28.71 -3.01
CA PHE A 400 -4.63 29.99 -2.34
C PHE A 400 -6.01 30.06 -1.69
N VAL A 401 -7.03 29.44 -2.29
CA VAL A 401 -8.35 29.29 -1.67
C VAL A 401 -8.25 28.43 -0.40
N THR A 402 -7.55 27.31 -0.47
CA THR A 402 -7.33 26.43 0.69
C THR A 402 -6.56 27.15 1.80
N LEU A 403 -5.50 27.89 1.46
CA LEU A 403 -4.73 28.64 2.46
C LEU A 403 -5.56 29.76 3.10
N ALA A 404 -6.39 30.45 2.32
CA ALA A 404 -7.31 31.47 2.83
C ALA A 404 -8.37 30.88 3.77
N SER A 405 -8.79 29.62 3.55
CA SER A 405 -9.75 28.93 4.40
C SER A 405 -9.22 28.51 5.78
N PHE A 406 -7.88 28.43 5.95
CA PHE A 406 -7.25 28.19 7.25
C PHE A 406 -7.09 29.46 8.12
N GLY A 407 -7.30 30.65 7.56
CA GLY A 407 -7.30 31.92 8.29
C GLY A 407 -8.66 32.26 8.94
N SER A 408 -8.74 33.34 9.72
CA SER A 408 -9.97 33.76 10.43
C SER A 408 -11.12 34.26 9.53
N LEU A 409 -11.03 34.05 8.21
CA LEU A 409 -12.02 34.45 7.23
C LEU A 409 -12.98 33.29 6.95
N GLY A 410 -13.89 33.03 7.89
CA GLY A 410 -14.89 31.95 7.82
C GLY A 410 -16.02 32.14 6.79
N ASN A 411 -15.75 32.72 5.62
CA ASN A 411 -16.72 32.90 4.55
C ASN A 411 -16.19 32.34 3.22
N SER A 412 -16.86 31.32 2.67
CA SER A 412 -16.48 30.61 1.44
C SER A 412 -16.38 31.52 0.22
N ASN A 413 -17.22 32.55 0.13
CA ASN A 413 -17.23 33.48 -1.00
C ASN A 413 -16.03 34.43 -0.97
N LEU A 414 -15.56 34.79 0.23
CA LEU A 414 -14.39 35.65 0.39
C LEU A 414 -13.09 34.88 0.12
N GLY A 415 -13.02 33.60 0.54
CA GLY A 415 -11.87 32.73 0.25
C GLY A 415 -11.63 32.53 -1.25
N ASN A 416 -12.70 32.32 -2.03
CA ASN A 416 -12.62 32.22 -3.49
C ASN A 416 -12.07 33.50 -4.13
N LEU A 417 -12.54 34.67 -3.68
CA LEU A 417 -12.09 35.96 -4.21
C LEU A 417 -10.61 36.23 -3.87
N VAL A 418 -10.19 35.89 -2.64
CA VAL A 418 -8.78 35.98 -2.22
C VAL A 418 -7.91 35.07 -3.07
N GLY A 419 -8.37 33.84 -3.35
CA GLY A 419 -7.69 32.92 -4.26
C GLY A 419 -7.49 33.50 -5.66
N LEU A 420 -8.54 34.09 -6.25
CA LEU A 420 -8.46 34.75 -7.55
C LEU A 420 -7.43 35.90 -7.57
N ILE A 421 -7.46 36.78 -6.57
CA ILE A 421 -6.57 37.95 -6.50
C ILE A 421 -5.11 37.50 -6.30
N ALA A 422 -4.89 36.52 -5.42
CA ALA A 422 -3.55 35.98 -5.15
C ALA A 422 -2.95 35.29 -6.38
N THR A 423 -3.73 34.46 -7.07
CA THR A 423 -3.31 33.86 -8.34
C THR A 423 -3.05 34.91 -9.41
N GLY A 424 -3.95 35.89 -9.58
CA GLY A 424 -3.77 36.98 -10.55
C GLY A 424 -2.48 37.77 -10.30
N SER A 425 -2.20 38.07 -9.03
CA SER A 425 -0.98 38.77 -8.61
C SER A 425 0.28 37.95 -8.93
N LEU A 426 0.26 36.65 -8.64
CA LEU A 426 1.38 35.75 -8.97
C LEU A 426 1.59 35.63 -10.49
N ILE A 427 0.52 35.53 -11.28
CA ILE A 427 0.61 35.50 -12.75
C ILE A 427 1.25 36.79 -13.29
N VAL A 428 0.89 37.96 -12.74
CA VAL A 428 1.51 39.24 -13.14
C VAL A 428 3.00 39.25 -12.78
N ILE A 429 3.39 38.79 -11.59
CA ILE A 429 4.80 38.70 -11.18
C ILE A 429 5.58 37.76 -12.13
N LEU A 430 5.03 36.60 -12.44
CA LEU A 430 5.65 35.64 -13.37
C LEU A 430 5.74 36.22 -14.79
N THR A 431 4.73 36.96 -15.23
CA THR A 431 4.73 37.64 -16.54
C THR A 431 5.86 38.67 -16.60
N ILE A 432 6.03 39.49 -15.56
CA ILE A 432 7.15 40.45 -15.47
C ILE A 432 8.48 39.70 -15.52
N GLY A 433 8.60 38.57 -14.80
CA GLY A 433 9.77 37.70 -14.84
C GLY A 433 10.07 37.18 -16.26
N PHE A 434 9.04 36.73 -16.99
CA PHE A 434 9.18 36.31 -18.38
C PHE A 434 9.56 37.46 -19.31
N SER A 435 9.02 38.65 -19.12
CA SER A 435 9.41 39.84 -19.90
C SER A 435 10.89 40.15 -19.70
N ILE A 436 11.36 40.19 -18.44
CA ILE A 436 12.78 40.45 -18.11
C ILE A 436 13.69 39.36 -18.71
N TYR A 437 13.29 38.09 -18.58
CA TYR A 437 14.02 36.98 -19.17
C TYR A 437 14.12 37.12 -20.69
N GLY A 438 13.02 37.47 -21.36
CA GLY A 438 12.98 37.64 -22.81
C GLY A 438 13.87 38.77 -23.29
N THR A 439 13.84 39.92 -22.61
CA THR A 439 14.68 41.07 -22.96
C THR A 439 16.16 40.78 -22.72
N THR A 440 16.52 40.06 -21.65
CA THR A 440 17.93 39.80 -21.30
C THR A 440 18.53 38.62 -22.07
N SER A 441 17.73 37.61 -22.41
CA SER A 441 18.22 36.36 -23.03
C SER A 441 18.25 36.42 -24.56
N PHE A 442 17.42 37.28 -25.17
CA PHE A 442 17.27 37.35 -26.62
C PHE A 442 17.71 38.70 -27.23
N GLU A 443 18.27 39.64 -26.47
CA GLU A 443 18.90 40.85 -27.01
C GLU A 443 20.20 40.52 -27.79
N ARG A 444 20.32 41.09 -29.01
CA ARG A 444 21.42 40.99 -29.99
C ARG A 444 22.54 39.98 -29.67
N GLN A 445 22.32 38.70 -30.02
CA GLN A 445 23.41 37.78 -30.29
C GLN A 445 24.05 38.14 -31.65
N GLN A 446 25.18 38.85 -31.64
CA GLN A 446 26.19 38.62 -32.66
C GLN A 446 26.72 37.20 -32.42
N GLN A 447 26.36 36.29 -33.32
CA GLN A 447 26.73 34.88 -33.26
C GLN A 447 28.24 34.69 -33.22
N THR A 448 28.76 34.14 -32.12
CA THR A 448 29.93 33.28 -32.16
C THR A 448 29.72 32.14 -31.15
N VAL A 449 29.68 30.91 -31.69
CA VAL A 449 29.55 29.61 -31.02
C VAL A 449 28.11 29.18 -30.68
N PRO A 450 27.59 28.07 -31.27
CA PRO A 450 26.33 27.47 -30.81
C PRO A 450 26.50 26.98 -29.36
N PRO A 451 25.55 27.27 -28.44
CA PRO A 451 25.60 26.67 -27.12
C PRO A 451 25.54 25.15 -27.28
N ALA A 452 26.38 24.43 -26.52
CA ALA A 452 26.39 22.97 -26.51
C ALA A 452 24.98 22.45 -26.18
N THR A 453 24.27 22.00 -27.20
CA THR A 453 22.92 21.48 -27.06
C THR A 453 22.99 20.15 -26.32
N VAL A 454 22.35 20.11 -25.15
CA VAL A 454 21.98 18.87 -24.47
C VAL A 454 21.19 18.02 -25.46
N ILE A 455 21.77 16.91 -25.91
CA ILE A 455 21.26 16.06 -27.01
C ILE A 455 19.89 15.43 -26.67
N THR A 456 19.50 15.46 -25.39
CA THR A 456 18.35 14.75 -24.83
C THR A 456 17.12 15.61 -24.53
N ILE A 457 17.12 16.93 -24.76
CA ILE A 457 15.91 17.76 -24.54
C ILE A 457 15.42 18.27 -25.90
N PRO A 458 14.11 18.16 -26.23
CA PRO A 458 13.58 18.79 -27.43
C PRO A 458 13.94 20.28 -27.45
N SER A 459 14.56 20.76 -28.53
CA SER A 459 14.88 22.17 -28.65
C SER A 459 13.59 22.98 -28.70
N VAL A 460 13.53 24.09 -27.95
CA VAL A 460 12.42 25.04 -28.08
C VAL A 460 12.42 25.56 -29.52
N PRO A 461 11.27 25.57 -30.22
CA PRO A 461 11.18 26.04 -31.59
C PRO A 461 11.76 27.45 -31.75
N GLN A 462 12.51 27.68 -32.83
CA GLN A 462 13.15 28.96 -33.11
C GLN A 462 12.17 30.14 -33.14
N THR A 463 10.89 29.87 -33.42
CA THR A 463 9.81 30.88 -33.43
C THR A 463 9.57 31.55 -32.07
N VAL A 464 9.97 30.92 -30.96
CA VAL A 464 9.83 31.46 -29.60
C VAL A 464 11.15 32.03 -29.07
N ASN A 465 12.29 31.62 -29.65
CA ASN A 465 13.63 32.04 -29.24
C ASN A 465 14.05 33.37 -29.90
N THR A 466 13.11 34.30 -30.04
CA THR A 466 13.36 35.67 -30.53
C THR A 466 12.71 36.64 -29.55
N THR A 467 13.20 37.88 -29.48
CA THR A 467 12.61 38.90 -28.61
C THR A 467 11.12 39.10 -28.90
N GLU A 468 10.74 39.11 -30.19
CA GLU A 468 9.36 39.25 -30.63
C GLU A 468 8.50 38.02 -30.30
N GLY A 469 9.00 36.81 -30.58
CA GLY A 469 8.29 35.57 -30.27
C GLY A 469 8.10 35.37 -28.77
N TRP A 470 9.11 35.72 -27.97
CA TRP A 470 9.02 35.65 -26.52
C TRP A 470 8.09 36.69 -25.92
N SER A 471 8.01 37.89 -26.52
CA SER A 471 6.99 38.90 -26.14
C SER A 471 5.59 38.36 -26.35
N GLN A 472 5.31 37.81 -27.54
CA GLN A 472 4.01 37.19 -27.85
C GLN A 472 3.68 36.03 -26.90
N PHE A 473 4.67 35.19 -26.57
CA PHE A 473 4.51 34.14 -25.56
C PHE A 473 4.14 34.71 -24.19
N THR A 474 4.83 35.76 -23.75
CA THR A 474 4.61 36.38 -22.44
C THR A 474 3.22 37.04 -22.35
N GLU A 475 2.79 37.70 -23.43
CA GLU A 475 1.43 38.24 -23.56
C GLU A 475 0.38 37.13 -23.49
N GLY A 476 0.59 36.03 -24.22
CA GLY A 476 -0.28 34.86 -24.17
C GLY A 476 -0.36 34.26 -22.77
N PHE A 477 0.76 34.16 -22.06
CA PHE A 477 0.81 33.65 -20.68
C PHE A 477 -0.01 34.50 -19.72
N LEU A 478 0.08 35.84 -19.83
CA LEU A 478 -0.70 36.75 -19.00
C LEU A 478 -2.20 36.59 -19.29
N ILE A 479 -2.60 36.66 -20.56
CA ILE A 479 -4.00 36.55 -20.97
C ILE A 479 -4.57 35.20 -20.54
N GLY A 480 -3.84 34.12 -20.82
CA GLY A 480 -4.23 32.77 -20.44
C GLY A 480 -4.29 32.60 -18.92
N GLY A 481 -3.29 33.09 -18.19
CA GLY A 481 -3.20 32.99 -16.73
C GLY A 481 -4.33 33.69 -16.00
N ILE A 482 -4.64 34.93 -16.39
CA ILE A 482 -5.79 35.64 -15.82
C ILE A 482 -7.11 34.97 -16.23
N GLY A 483 -7.25 34.56 -17.50
CA GLY A 483 -8.45 33.86 -17.98
C GLY A 483 -8.70 32.53 -17.26
N GLY A 484 -7.66 31.72 -17.05
CA GLY A 484 -7.74 30.45 -16.34
C GLY A 484 -8.08 30.63 -14.86
N ALA A 485 -7.53 31.67 -14.21
CA ALA A 485 -7.83 31.99 -12.82
C ALA A 485 -9.29 32.45 -12.65
N ILE A 486 -9.79 33.31 -13.54
CA ILE A 486 -11.21 33.73 -13.56
C ILE A 486 -12.11 32.51 -13.77
N PHE A 487 -11.77 31.63 -14.72
CA PHE A 487 -12.55 30.43 -14.98
C PHE A 487 -12.62 29.51 -13.75
N ALA A 488 -11.50 29.25 -13.08
CA ALA A 488 -11.47 28.47 -11.85
C ALA A 488 -12.30 29.12 -10.72
N TYR A 489 -12.20 30.44 -10.55
CA TYR A 489 -13.02 31.19 -9.59
C TYR A 489 -14.53 31.06 -9.87
N LEU A 490 -14.94 31.16 -11.14
CA LEU A 490 -16.34 31.01 -11.54
C LEU A 490 -16.87 29.60 -11.26
N LEU A 491 -16.06 28.56 -11.49
CA LEU A 491 -16.42 27.19 -11.14
C LEU A 491 -16.60 27.01 -9.63
N LEU A 492 -15.63 27.49 -8.84
CA LEU A 492 -15.69 27.42 -7.37
C LEU A 492 -16.85 28.22 -6.78
N SER A 493 -17.24 29.32 -7.43
CA SER A 493 -18.37 30.14 -7.02
C SER A 493 -19.73 29.60 -7.48
N SER A 494 -19.73 28.63 -8.41
CA SER A 494 -20.96 28.05 -8.99
C SER A 494 -21.20 26.60 -8.56
N VAL A 495 -20.46 26.09 -7.56
CA VAL A 495 -20.57 24.70 -7.07
C VAL A 495 -22.01 24.33 -6.69
N ALA A 496 -22.78 25.26 -6.09
CA ALA A 496 -24.19 25.03 -5.74
C ALA A 496 -25.09 24.81 -6.97
N VAL A 497 -24.76 25.41 -8.11
CA VAL A 497 -25.49 25.21 -9.38
C VAL A 497 -25.19 23.82 -9.93
N PHE A 498 -23.94 23.36 -9.88
CA PHE A 498 -23.56 22.02 -10.35
C PHE A 498 -24.07 20.91 -9.43
N ALA A 499 -24.14 21.15 -8.12
CA ALA A 499 -24.72 20.22 -7.15
C ALA A 499 -26.23 20.03 -7.30
N ALA A 500 -26.94 20.92 -8.03
CA ALA A 500 -28.36 20.76 -8.32
C ALA A 500 -28.64 19.85 -9.53
N PHE A 501 -27.61 19.43 -10.27
CA PHE A 501 -27.70 18.54 -11.44
C PHE A 501 -27.22 17.11 -11.18
N VAL A 502 -26.79 16.81 -9.96
CA VAL A 502 -26.35 15.48 -9.47
C VAL A 502 -27.24 15.10 -8.30
#